data_AF-A0A8T6P8I9-F1
#
_entry.id   AF-A0A8T6P8I9-F1
#
_cell.length_a   1.000
_cell.length_b   1.000
_cell.length_c   1.000
_cell.angle_alpha   90.00
_cell.angle_beta   90.00
_cell.angle_gamma   90.00
#
_symmetry.space_group_name_H-M   'P 1'
#
loop_
_entity.id
_entity.type
_entity.pdbx_description
1 polymer ?
#
loop_
_entity_poly.entity_id
_entity_poly.type
_entity_poly.pdbx_seq_one_letter_code
_entity_poly.pdbx_strand_id
1 'polypeptide(L)' 'MWVWALVETDFTEDALFRTLFSEALIALGELEGSDSCYAFRVPLLLGGDFSVENLAIESFRAQVGFLSELHQ' A
#
# COMPACT_ATOMS: atom_id res chain seq x y z
N MET A 1 3.79 8.11 -12.18
CA MET A 1 4.39 7.88 -10.83
C MET A 1 3.63 6.73 -10.19
N TRP A 2 4.32 5.64 -9.84
CA TRP A 2 3.68 4.41 -9.35
C TRP A 2 3.52 4.47 -7.83
N VAL A 3 2.28 4.45 -7.36
CA VAL A 3 1.91 4.15 -5.97
C VAL A 3 1.55 2.67 -5.91
N TRP A 4 2.29 1.94 -5.07
CA TRP A 4 2.02 0.56 -4.78
C TRP A 4 1.06 0.47 -3.58
N ALA A 5 0.09 -0.43 -3.65
CA ALA A 5 -0.81 -0.75 -2.56
C ALA A 5 -0.65 -2.23 -2.21
N LEU A 6 -0.69 -2.55 -0.92
CA LEU A 6 -0.62 -3.92 -0.40
C LEU A 6 -2.05 -4.38 -0.13
N VAL A 7 -2.47 -5.47 -0.79
CA VAL A 7 -3.77 -6.15 -0.61
C VAL A 7 -3.56 -7.63 -0.35
N GLU A 8 -4.45 -8.26 0.45
CA GLU A 8 -4.36 -9.64 0.96
C GLU A 8 -3.93 -10.70 -0.07
N THR A 9 -4.24 -10.50 -1.35
CA THR A 9 -4.00 -11.46 -2.44
C THR A 9 -2.65 -11.33 -3.16
N ASP A 10 -1.92 -10.22 -3.01
CA ASP A 10 -0.74 -9.90 -3.83
C ASP A 10 0.59 -10.45 -3.26
N PHE A 11 0.55 -11.17 -2.12
CA PHE A 11 1.75 -11.51 -1.34
C PHE A 11 2.39 -12.87 -1.62
N THR A 12 1.95 -13.58 -2.65
CA THR A 12 2.37 -14.98 -2.83
C THR A 12 3.82 -15.16 -3.30
N GLU A 13 4.51 -14.12 -3.79
CA GLU A 13 5.83 -14.33 -4.43
C GLU A 13 7.04 -13.60 -3.82
N ASP A 14 6.86 -12.54 -3.00
CA ASP A 14 7.99 -11.74 -2.49
C ASP A 14 8.03 -11.65 -0.95
N ALA A 15 9.18 -12.04 -0.38
CA ALA A 15 9.40 -12.08 1.07
C ALA A 15 9.44 -10.69 1.74
N LEU A 16 9.90 -9.66 1.05
CA LEU A 16 9.94 -8.29 1.59
C LEU A 16 8.52 -7.79 1.83
N PHE A 17 7.64 -7.96 0.85
CA PHE A 17 6.27 -7.49 0.93
C PHE A 17 5.42 -8.29 1.93
N ARG A 18 5.70 -9.58 2.12
CA ARG A 18 5.06 -10.39 3.18
C ARG A 18 5.39 -9.86 4.57
N THR A 19 6.67 -9.55 4.81
CA THR A 19 7.12 -8.98 6.08
C THR A 19 6.45 -7.62 6.29
N LEU A 20 6.54 -6.73 5.30
CA LEU A 20 5.95 -5.40 5.38
C LEU A 20 4.42 -5.42 5.58
N PHE A 21 3.70 -6.34 4.92
CA PHE A 21 2.27 -6.53 5.14
C PHE A 21 1.96 -7.01 6.56
N SER A 22 2.73 -7.98 7.07
CA SER A 22 2.54 -8.50 8.43
C SER A 22 2.78 -7.41 9.47
N GLU A 23 3.81 -6.60 9.28
CA GLU A 23 4.11 -5.48 10.16
C GLU A 23 3.03 -4.38 10.06
N ALA A 24 2.52 -4.10 8.85
CA ALA A 24 1.41 -3.18 8.65
C ALA A 24 0.11 -3.66 9.33
N LEU A 25 -0.21 -4.96 9.22
CA LEU A 25 -1.35 -5.57 9.90
C LEU A 25 -1.26 -5.40 11.42
N ILE A 26 -0.08 -5.60 11.99
CA ILE A 26 0.17 -5.44 13.43
C ILE A 26 0.05 -3.96 13.87
N ALA A 27 0.61 -3.04 13.09
CA ALA A 27 0.72 -1.63 13.47
C ALA A 27 -0.52 -0.80 13.15
N LEU A 28 -1.16 -1.05 12.00
CA LEU A 28 -2.29 -0.27 11.47
C LEU A 28 -3.63 -0.96 11.68
N GLY A 29 -3.64 -2.27 11.94
CA GLY A 29 -4.85 -3.08 12.09
C GLY A 29 -5.34 -3.69 10.78
N GLU A 30 -6.40 -4.51 10.88
CA GLU A 30 -6.98 -5.23 9.75
C GLU A 30 -7.62 -4.27 8.71
N LEU A 31 -7.59 -4.69 7.45
CA LEU A 31 -8.28 -3.99 6.36
C LEU A 31 -9.78 -4.24 6.48
N GLU A 32 -10.55 -3.16 6.66
CA GLU A 32 -12.01 -3.24 6.73
C GLU A 32 -12.63 -3.13 5.33
N GLY A 33 -13.31 -4.20 4.89
CA GLY A 33 -14.05 -4.22 3.63
C GLY A 33 -13.19 -4.41 2.38
N SER A 34 -13.85 -4.63 1.24
CA SER A 34 -13.17 -5.00 -0.02
C SER A 34 -12.54 -3.84 -0.79
N ASP A 35 -12.67 -2.60 -0.30
CA ASP A 35 -12.10 -1.40 -0.92
C ASP A 35 -10.95 -0.81 -0.08
N SER A 36 -10.47 -1.48 0.97
CA SER A 36 -9.35 -1.00 1.77
C SER A 36 -8.03 -1.67 1.38
N CYS A 37 -6.93 -0.93 1.49
CA CYS A 37 -5.57 -1.40 1.22
C CYS A 37 -4.57 -0.65 2.10
N TYR A 38 -3.35 -1.18 2.26
CA TYR A 38 -2.25 -0.37 2.80
C TYR A 38 -1.54 0.35 1.65
N ALA A 39 -1.53 1.67 1.69
CA ALA A 39 -0.91 2.50 0.67
C ALA A 39 0.28 3.28 1.23
N PHE A 40 1.30 3.49 0.40
CA PHE A 40 2.42 4.36 0.75
C PHE A 40 1.98 5.83 0.76
N ARG A 41 2.19 6.52 1.89
CA ARG A 41 1.91 7.96 2.05
C ARG A 41 2.81 8.79 1.15
N VAL A 42 4.10 8.44 1.12
CA VAL A 42 5.09 9.02 0.22
C VAL A 42 5.43 7.97 -0.84
N PRO A 43 5.18 8.25 -2.14
CA PRO A 43 5.56 7.36 -3.22
C PRO A 43 7.06 7.07 -3.20
N LEU A 44 7.45 5.83 -3.49
CA LEU A 44 8.87 5.41 -3.44
C LEU A 44 9.75 6.20 -4.43
N LEU A 45 9.17 6.60 -5.56
CA LEU A 45 9.84 7.46 -6.57
C LEU A 45 10.12 8.88 -6.06
N LEU A 46 9.38 9.34 -5.04
CA LEU A 46 9.56 10.64 -4.39
C LEU A 46 10.40 10.53 -3.11
N GLY A 47 11.09 9.41 -2.90
CA GLY A 47 11.92 9.17 -1.72
C GLY A 47 11.19 8.56 -0.53
N GLY A 48 9.98 8.04 -0.74
CA GLY A 48 9.35 7.15 0.24
C GLY A 48 10.16 5.86 0.40
N ASP A 49 10.02 5.23 1.56
CA ASP A 49 10.68 3.97 1.89
C ASP A 49 9.68 2.82 2.11
N PHE A 50 10.23 1.60 2.15
CA PHE A 50 9.50 0.38 2.49
C PHE A 50 9.43 0.22 4.02
N SER A 51 8.75 1.15 4.67
CA SER A 51 8.56 1.19 6.12
C SER A 51 7.07 1.23 6.46
N VAL A 52 6.71 0.70 7.63
CA VAL A 52 5.32 0.75 8.12
C VAL A 52 4.89 2.17 8.45
N GLU A 53 5.82 3.01 8.88
CA GLU A 53 5.62 4.43 9.13
C GLU A 53 5.17 5.19 7.87
N ASN A 54 5.62 4.73 6.70
CA ASN A 54 5.20 5.25 5.41
C ASN A 54 3.90 4.62 4.90
N LEU A 55 3.22 3.76 5.66
CA LEU A 55 1.94 3.17 5.27
C LEU A 55 0.74 3.85 5.95
N ALA A 56 -0.40 3.77 5.28
CA ALA A 56 -1.71 4.12 5.81
C ALA A 56 -2.78 3.20 5.22
N ILE A 57 -3.86 2.97 5.96
CA ILE A 57 -5.05 2.31 5.40
C ILE A 57 -5.78 3.35 4.55
N GLU A 58 -6.03 3.01 3.29
CA GLU A 58 -6.65 3.89 2.30
C GLU A 58 -7.64 3.12 1.41
N SER A 59 -8.49 3.87 0.71
CA SER A 59 -9.37 3.29 -0.32
C SER A 59 -8.55 2.87 -1.54
N PHE A 60 -8.69 1.60 -1.94
CA PHE A 60 -8.10 1.06 -3.16
C PHE A 60 -8.52 1.88 -4.38
N ARG A 61 -9.81 2.27 -4.46
CA ARG A 61 -10.30 3.15 -5.52
C ARG A 61 -9.61 4.51 -5.51
N ALA A 62 -9.36 5.11 -4.35
CA ALA A 62 -8.66 6.39 -4.26
C ALA A 62 -7.21 6.28 -4.79
N GLN A 63 -6.52 5.18 -4.49
CA GLN A 63 -5.18 4.90 -5.00
C GLN A 63 -5.16 4.70 -6.51
N VAL A 64 -6.09 3.91 -7.05
CA VAL A 64 -6.23 3.74 -8.51
C VAL A 64 -6.60 5.05 -9.21
N GLY A 65 -7.45 5.87 -8.60
CA GLY A 65 -7.80 7.20 -9.08
C GLY A 65 -6.56 8.09 -9.21
N PHE A 66 -5.78 8.22 -8.13
CA PHE A 66 -4.54 8.97 -8.13
C PHE A 66 -3.53 8.48 -9.19
N LEU A 67 -3.37 7.16 -9.33
CA LEU A 67 -2.55 6.54 -10.37
C LEU A 67 -3.00 6.90 -11.79
N SER A 68 -4.32 6.99 -12.00
CA SER A 68 -4.90 7.31 -13.30
C SER A 68 -4.68 8.77 -13.70
N GLU A 69 -4.68 9.70 -12.73
CA GLU A 69 -4.39 11.12 -12.94
C GLU A 69 -2.91 11.35 -13.25
N LEU A 70 -2.01 10.55 -12.68
CA LEU A 70 -0.57 10.66 -12.89
C LEU A 70 -0.05 10.14 -14.24
N HIS A 71 -0.86 9.40 -14.97
CA HIS A 71 -0.52 8.87 -16.30
C HIS A 71 -1.01 9.76 -17.45
N GLN A 72 -1.84 10.77 -17.16
CA GLN A 72 -2.25 11.81 -18.14
C GLN A 72 -1.22 12.93 -18.20
#